data_AF-A0A183FE72-F1
#
_entry.id   AF-A0A183FE72-F1
#
_cell.length_a   1.000
_cell.length_b   1.000
_cell.length_c   1.000
_cell.angle_alpha   90.00
_cell.angle_beta   90.00
_cell.angle_gamma   90.00
#
_symmetry.space_group_name_H-M   'P 1'
#
loop_
_entity.id
_entity.type
_entity.pdbx_description
1 polymer ?
#
loop_
_entity_poly.entity_id
_entity_poly.type
_entity_poly.pdbx_seq_one_letter_code
_entity_poly.pdbx_strand_id
1 'polypeptide(L)'
;MKAMHRETRPTSNAPAASGRIRKSSAERKEKLKVESTLRRLVGSDESSSQLELVLSAIRYIRELQSQLEDDKENDLPDALQDLFAQCSVGKTATA
;
A
#
# COMPACT_ATOMS: atom_id res chain seq x y z
N MET A 1 -21.35 -43.99 -58.32
CA MET A 1 -20.38 -43.69 -57.26
C MET A 1 -19.36 -42.68 -57.81
N LYS A 2 -19.35 -41.46 -57.28
CA LYS A 2 -18.32 -40.45 -57.56
C LYS A 2 -17.94 -39.82 -56.22
N ALA A 3 -16.72 -40.10 -55.78
CA ALA A 3 -16.03 -39.32 -54.75
C ALA A 3 -15.22 -38.25 -55.52
N MET A 4 -14.79 -37.08 -55.02
CA MET A 4 -14.26 -36.71 -53.72
C MET A 4 -14.19 -35.17 -53.57
N HIS A 5 -13.87 -34.74 -52.34
CA HIS A 5 -13.19 -33.49 -51.93
C HIS A 5 -13.98 -32.18 -51.91
N ARG A 6 -14.53 -31.87 -50.73
CA ARG A 6 -14.74 -30.49 -50.27
C ARG A 6 -13.70 -30.21 -49.20
N GLU A 7 -12.75 -29.34 -49.52
CA GLU A 7 -11.69 -28.88 -48.62
C GLU A 7 -12.28 -28.34 -47.31
N THR A 8 -11.94 -28.99 -46.20
CA THR A 8 -12.14 -28.45 -44.86
C THR A 8 -11.07 -27.40 -44.61
N ARG A 9 -11.48 -26.13 -44.70
CA ARG A 9 -10.71 -24.96 -44.27
C ARG A 9 -10.16 -25.20 -42.85
N PRO A 10 -8.85 -25.08 -42.60
CA PRO A 10 -8.32 -25.19 -41.25
C PRO A 10 -8.82 -24.00 -40.43
N THR A 11 -9.55 -24.30 -39.35
CA THR A 11 -9.79 -23.35 -38.26
C THR A 11 -8.44 -23.06 -37.62
N SER A 12 -7.84 -21.92 -37.98
CA SER A 12 -6.67 -21.40 -37.27
C SER A 12 -7.11 -20.90 -35.90
N ASN A 13 -7.31 -21.81 -34.95
CA ASN A 13 -7.24 -21.50 -33.53
C ASN A 13 -5.76 -21.39 -33.16
N ALA A 14 -5.15 -20.25 -33.47
CA ALA A 14 -3.88 -19.85 -32.85
C ALA A 14 -4.20 -18.95 -31.65
N PRO A 15 -3.58 -19.19 -30.48
CA PRO A 15 -3.99 -18.57 -29.22
C PRO A 15 -3.69 -17.07 -29.27
N ALA A 16 -4.69 -16.27 -28.91
CA ALA A 16 -4.53 -14.86 -28.62
C ALA A 16 -3.37 -14.65 -27.65
N ALA A 17 -2.61 -13.58 -27.86
CA ALA A 17 -1.57 -13.08 -26.97
C ALA A 17 -2.10 -12.88 -25.54
N SER A 18 -2.11 -13.95 -24.75
CA SER A 18 -2.74 -14.02 -23.42
C SER A 18 -1.67 -13.93 -22.32
N GLY A 19 -0.91 -12.84 -22.36
CA GLY A 19 0.07 -12.47 -21.34
C GLY A 19 -0.32 -11.22 -20.55
N ARG A 20 -1.05 -10.30 -21.16
CA ARG A 20 -1.31 -8.95 -20.61
C ARG A 20 -2.50 -8.89 -19.64
N ILE A 21 -3.47 -9.81 -19.78
CA ILE A 21 -4.71 -9.85 -18.98
C ILE A 21 -4.48 -10.46 -17.58
N ARG A 22 -3.45 -11.31 -17.42
CA ARG A 22 -3.18 -11.97 -16.12
C ARG A 22 -2.61 -11.02 -15.07
N LYS A 23 -1.71 -10.11 -15.47
CA LYS A 23 -1.14 -9.10 -14.55
C LYS A 23 -2.17 -8.10 -14.05
N SER A 24 -3.05 -7.60 -14.94
CA SER A 24 -4.10 -6.64 -14.56
C SER A 24 -5.13 -7.22 -13.58
N SER A 25 -5.40 -8.53 -13.65
CA SER A 25 -6.31 -9.17 -12.69
C SER A 25 -5.71 -9.26 -11.28
N ALA A 26 -4.40 -9.47 -11.15
CA ALA A 26 -3.74 -9.53 -9.85
C ALA A 26 -3.70 -8.14 -9.21
N GLU A 27 -3.29 -7.13 -9.99
CA GLU A 27 -3.26 -5.72 -9.57
C GLU A 27 -4.65 -5.21 -9.15
N ARG A 28 -5.70 -5.55 -9.91
CA ARG A 28 -7.08 -5.19 -9.54
C ARG A 28 -7.52 -5.83 -8.21
N LYS A 29 -7.16 -7.09 -7.99
CA LYS A 29 -7.45 -7.79 -6.72
C LYS A 29 -6.71 -7.15 -5.56
N GLU A 30 -5.45 -6.78 -5.76
CA GLU A 30 -4.64 -6.10 -4.76
C GLU A 30 -5.23 -4.73 -4.41
N LYS A 31 -5.60 -3.93 -5.42
CA LYS A 31 -6.27 -2.64 -5.20
C LYS A 31 -7.53 -2.78 -4.35
N LEU A 32 -8.38 -3.76 -4.63
CA LEU A 32 -9.58 -4.02 -3.83
C LEU A 32 -9.26 -4.43 -2.38
N LYS A 33 -8.21 -5.22 -2.17
CA LYS A 33 -7.75 -5.59 -0.82
C LYS A 33 -7.23 -4.37 -0.06
N VAL A 34 -6.43 -3.53 -0.70
CA VAL A 34 -5.92 -2.28 -0.11
C VAL A 34 -7.08 -1.38 0.28
N GLU A 35 -8.04 -1.19 -0.62
CA GLU A 35 -9.20 -0.34 -0.38
C GLU A 35 -10.05 -0.86 0.80
N SER A 36 -10.37 -2.15 0.84
CA SER A 36 -11.12 -2.77 1.95
C SER A 36 -10.35 -2.68 3.28
N THR A 37 -9.04 -2.85 3.25
CA THR A 37 -8.20 -2.70 4.45
C THR A 37 -8.21 -1.27 4.94
N LEU A 38 -8.08 -0.31 4.02
CA LEU A 38 -8.08 1.12 4.36
C LEU A 38 -9.43 1.53 4.96
N ARG A 39 -10.56 1.11 4.37
CA ARG A 39 -11.90 1.37 4.91
C ARG A 39 -12.03 0.90 6.36
N ARG A 40 -11.57 -0.31 6.65
CA ARG A 40 -11.58 -0.89 8.01
C ARG A 40 -10.71 -0.11 8.99
N LEU A 41 -9.50 0.27 8.58
CA LEU A 41 -8.56 0.98 9.45
C LEU A 41 -9.04 2.39 9.81
N VAL A 42 -9.67 3.08 8.87
CA VAL A 42 -10.09 4.48 9.05
C VAL A 42 -11.57 4.61 9.45
N GLY A 43 -12.26 3.49 9.65
CA GLY A 43 -13.68 3.46 10.03
C GLY A 43 -14.62 4.05 8.97
N SER A 44 -14.30 3.91 7.68
CA SER A 44 -15.12 4.46 6.58
C SER A 44 -16.20 3.47 6.13
N ASP A 45 -17.37 3.99 5.75
CA ASP A 45 -18.47 3.21 5.17
C ASP A 45 -18.08 2.60 3.81
N GLU A 46 -18.69 1.47 3.45
CA GLU A 46 -18.51 0.78 2.17
C GLU A 46 -19.09 1.58 0.99
N SER A 47 -20.04 2.50 1.25
CA SER A 47 -20.59 3.39 0.22
C SER A 47 -19.77 4.66 -0.03
N SER A 48 -18.73 4.94 0.77
CA SER A 48 -17.97 6.17 0.62
C SER A 48 -17.14 6.17 -0.67
N SER A 49 -17.09 7.33 -1.31
CA SER A 49 -16.30 7.51 -2.53
C SER A 49 -14.81 7.33 -2.27
N GLN A 50 -14.03 7.00 -3.31
CA GLN A 50 -12.58 6.85 -3.18
C GLN A 50 -11.91 8.13 -2.64
N LEU A 51 -12.43 9.30 -3.01
CA LEU A 51 -11.92 10.58 -2.52
C LEU A 51 -12.18 10.74 -1.01
N GLU A 52 -13.40 10.45 -0.55
CA GLU A 52 -13.77 10.52 0.87
C GLU A 52 -12.97 9.53 1.72
N LEU A 53 -12.70 8.33 1.19
CA LEU A 53 -11.86 7.33 1.84
C LEU A 53 -10.44 7.87 2.04
N VAL A 54 -9.84 8.47 1.00
CA VAL A 54 -8.48 9.05 1.09
C VAL A 54 -8.44 10.24 2.05
N LEU A 55 -9.43 11.13 2.00
CA LEU A 55 -9.52 12.25 2.94
C LEU A 55 -9.68 11.77 4.39
N SER A 56 -10.47 10.72 4.61
CA SER A 56 -10.62 10.10 5.94
C SER A 56 -9.32 9.47 6.42
N ALA A 57 -8.56 8.82 5.53
CA ALA A 57 -7.24 8.29 5.86
C ALA A 57 -6.24 9.38 6.25
N ILE A 58 -6.22 10.50 5.52
CA ILE A 58 -5.37 11.65 5.86
C ILE A 58 -5.74 12.22 7.23
N ARG A 59 -7.04 12.37 7.52
CA ARG A 59 -7.51 12.84 8.84
C ARG A 59 -7.06 11.92 9.96
N TYR A 60 -7.22 10.61 9.78
CA TYR A 60 -6.82 9.61 10.78
C TYR A 60 -5.31 9.63 11.05
N ILE A 61 -4.48 9.76 10.02
CA ILE A 61 -3.02 9.88 10.18
C ILE A 61 -2.65 11.11 11.02
N ARG A 62 -3.27 12.26 10.75
CA ARG A 62 -3.01 13.50 11.51
C ARG A 62 -3.42 13.38 12.97
N GLU A 63 -4.54 12.70 13.22
CA GLU A 63 -5.01 12.45 14.58
C GLU A 63 -4.03 11.55 15.35
N LEU A 64 -3.53 10.47 14.72
CA LEU A 64 -2.49 9.63 15.30
C LEU A 64 -1.19 10.41 15.56
N GLN A 65 -0.80 11.32 14.65
CA GLN A 65 0.37 12.17 14.86
C GLN A 65 0.19 13.09 16.08
N SER A 66 -0.97 13.74 16.21
CA SER A 66 -1.27 14.57 17.39
C SER A 66 -1.22 13.73 18.67
N GLN A 67 -1.82 12.54 18.68
CA GLN A 67 -1.80 11.66 19.83
C GLN A 67 -0.36 11.28 20.25
N LEU A 68 0.53 11.03 19.29
CA LEU A 68 1.92 10.71 19.57
C LEU A 68 2.74 11.91 20.05
N GLU A 69 2.45 13.11 19.54
CA GLU A 69 3.08 14.36 19.97
C GLU A 69 2.64 14.79 21.37
N ASP A 70 1.37 14.56 21.70
CA ASP A 70 0.79 14.91 23.01
C ASP A 70 1.10 13.87 24.10
N ASP A 71 1.56 12.68 23.71
CA ASP A 71 1.89 11.59 24.62
C ASP A 71 3.30 11.74 25.20
N LYS A 72 3.35 12.33 26.40
CA LYS A 72 4.57 12.57 27.20
C LYS A 72 5.34 11.29 27.56
N GLU A 73 4.76 10.10 27.40
CA GLU A 73 5.51 8.85 27.57
C GLU A 73 6.50 8.59 26.42
N ASN A 74 6.30 9.25 25.26
CA ASN A 74 7.27 9.23 24.16
C ASN A 74 8.44 10.20 24.37
N ASP A 75 8.32 11.14 25.31
CA ASP A 75 9.41 12.05 25.64
C ASP A 75 10.53 11.28 26.36
N LEU A 76 11.77 11.55 25.95
CA LEU A 76 12.93 11.00 26.63
C LEU A 76 12.92 11.53 28.08
N PRO A 77 12.96 10.65 29.11
CA PRO A 77 12.99 11.10 30.49
C PRO A 77 14.11 12.10 30.71
N ASP A 78 13.84 13.22 31.38
CA ASP A 78 14.81 14.28 31.64
C ASP A 78 16.13 13.73 32.20
N ALA A 79 16.05 12.72 33.07
CA ALA A 79 17.20 12.02 33.65
C ALA A 79 18.11 11.33 32.61
N LEU A 80 17.55 10.83 31.51
CA LEU A 80 18.31 10.27 30.39
C LEU A 80 18.80 11.37 29.44
N GLN A 81 18.03 12.45 29.29
CA GLN A 81 18.41 13.60 28.47
C GLN A 81 19.69 14.27 29.02
N ASP A 82 19.76 14.44 30.35
CA ASP A 82 20.95 14.93 31.05
C ASP A 82 22.15 13.97 30.93
N LEU A 83 21.91 12.65 30.97
CA LEU A 83 22.96 11.65 30.81
C LEU A 83 23.56 11.68 29.39
N PHE A 84 22.72 11.77 28.34
CA PHE A 84 23.20 11.89 26.96
C PHE A 84 23.97 13.19 26.71
N ALA A 85 23.51 14.31 27.30
CA ALA A 85 24.23 15.57 27.23
C ALA A 85 25.62 15.46 27.89
N GLN A 86 25.73 14.80 29.03
CA GLN A 86 27.00 14.56 29.73
C GLN A 86 27.93 13.59 28.97
N CYS A 87 27.39 12.59 28.28
CA CYS A 87 28.17 11.64 27.47
C CYS A 87 28.67 12.24 26.14
N SER A 88 28.14 13.38 25.70
CA SER A 88 28.55 14.03 24.44
C SER A 88 29.92 14.74 24.51
N VAL A 89 30.60 14.72 25.66
CA VAL A 89 31.98 15.21 25.82
C VAL A 89 32.98 14.16 25.33
N GLY A 90 33.16 14.07 24.00
CA GLY A 90 33.98 13.03 23.39
C GLY A 90 34.51 13.36 22.00
N LYS A 91 34.88 14.62 21.73
CA LYS A 91 35.79 14.94 20.62
C LYS A 91 36.77 16.05 21.02
N THR A 92 37.65 15.72 21.96
CA THR A 92 38.98 16.35 22.04
C THR A 92 39.97 15.45 21.34
N ALA A 93 40.39 15.81 20.12
CA ALA A 93 41.63 15.37 19.48
C ALA A 93 41.78 16.17 18.17
N THR A 94 42.89 16.82 17.82
CA THR A 94 44.24 16.99 18.41
C THR A 94 44.99 17.97 17.49
N ALA A 95 45.99 18.63 18.07
CA ALA A 95 47.08 19.42 17.47
C ALA A 95 46.78 20.87 17.07
#